data_AF-A0A1I0ZBB9-F1
#
_entry.id   AF-A0A1I0ZBB9-F1
#
_cell.length_a   1.000
_cell.length_b   1.000
_cell.length_c   1.000
_cell.angle_alpha   90.00
_cell.angle_beta   90.00
_cell.angle_gamma   90.00
#
_symmetry.space_group_name_H-M   'P 1'
#
loop_
_entity.id
_entity.type
_entity.pdbx_description
1 polymer ?
#
loop_
_entity_poly.entity_id
_entity_poly.type
_entity_poly.pdbx_seq_one_letter_code
_entity_poly.pdbx_strand_id
1 'polypeptide(L)'
;MIGDGKTRGNPVHGEDLAQFCIQSFSEANRTLDVGGAETLTYQQIAKLAFDVLDQKEHITYIPVGLLSSLSSGLKLFSKHNYGLYQFFINVMTHNVTAPMYGKHKIKDVFYENI
;
A
#
# COMPACT_ATOMS: atom_id res chain seq x y z
N MET A 1 0.28 -11.19 5.49
CA MET A 1 0.47 -9.77 5.88
C MET A 1 1.75 -9.65 6.71
N ILE A 2 2.59 -8.66 6.43
CA ILE A 2 3.82 -8.40 7.19
C ILE A 2 3.47 -7.56 8.41
N GLY A 3 4.02 -7.90 9.59
CA GLY A 3 3.71 -7.20 10.83
C GLY A 3 2.31 -7.53 11.37
N ASP A 4 1.71 -6.60 12.12
CA ASP A 4 0.38 -6.74 12.74
C ASP A 4 -0.76 -6.14 11.91
N GLY A 5 -0.45 -5.55 10.76
CA GLY A 5 -1.42 -4.97 9.83
C GLY A 5 -2.13 -3.71 10.28
N LYS A 6 -1.72 -3.10 11.40
CA LYS A 6 -2.34 -1.88 11.94
C LYS A 6 -1.80 -0.59 11.32
N THR A 7 -0.69 -0.69 10.61
CA THR A 7 -0.09 0.40 9.84
C THR A 7 -1.06 0.85 8.75
N ARG A 8 -1.05 2.16 8.52
CA ARG A 8 -2.05 2.87 7.70
C ARG A 8 -1.44 3.31 6.38
N GLY A 9 -2.24 3.23 5.33
CA GLY A 9 -1.96 3.85 4.05
C GLY A 9 -3.23 4.39 3.41
N ASN A 10 -3.07 5.25 2.42
CA ASN A 10 -4.15 5.72 1.57
C ASN A 10 -3.77 5.53 0.10
N PRO A 11 -3.94 4.32 -0.46
CA PRO A 11 -3.62 4.05 -1.86
C PRO A 11 -4.45 4.93 -2.78
N VAL A 12 -3.80 5.57 -3.75
CA VAL A 12 -4.46 6.45 -4.73
C VAL A 12 -4.87 5.66 -5.97
N HIS A 13 -6.10 5.91 -6.45
CA HIS A 13 -6.57 5.35 -7.72
C HIS A 13 -5.86 6.03 -8.90
N GLY A 14 -5.64 5.31 -10.00
CA GLY A 14 -4.90 5.81 -11.16
C GLY A 14 -5.53 7.06 -11.79
N GLU A 15 -6.86 7.09 -11.91
CA GLU A 15 -7.57 8.27 -12.43
C GLU A 15 -7.43 9.48 -11.51
N ASP A 16 -7.57 9.27 -10.20
CA ASP A 16 -7.41 10.35 -9.22
C ASP A 16 -5.97 10.89 -9.23
N LEU A 17 -4.97 10.00 -9.33
CA LEU A 17 -3.58 10.42 -9.46
C LEU A 17 -3.34 11.23 -10.73
N ALA A 18 -3.90 10.79 -11.87
CA ALA A 18 -3.78 11.52 -13.13
C ALA A 18 -4.39 12.92 -13.05
N GLN A 19 -5.58 13.07 -12.42
CA GLN A 19 -6.20 14.37 -12.19
C GLN A 19 -5.35 15.27 -11.30
N PHE A 20 -4.77 14.71 -10.22
CA PHE A 20 -3.84 15.44 -9.37
C PHE A 20 -2.64 15.96 -10.16
N CYS A 21 -2.02 15.11 -10.99
CA CYS A 21 -0.89 15.51 -11.83
C CYS A 21 -1.24 16.65 -12.81
N ILE A 22 -2.44 16.64 -13.40
CA ILE A 22 -2.91 17.72 -14.29
C ILE A 22 -3.10 19.02 -13.51
N GLN A 23 -3.72 18.96 -12.33
CA GLN A 23 -3.98 20.14 -11.50
C GLN A 23 -2.69 20.76 -10.96
N SER A 24 -1.69 19.93 -10.66
CA SER A 24 -0.38 20.37 -10.18
C SER A 24 0.64 20.61 -11.29
N PHE A 25 0.25 20.57 -12.57
CA PHE A 25 1.18 20.62 -13.69
C PHE A 25 2.05 21.90 -13.72
N SER A 26 1.50 23.03 -13.23
CA SER A 26 2.24 24.31 -13.15
C SER A 26 3.26 24.37 -12.01
N GLU A 27 3.24 23.41 -11.08
CA GLU A 27 4.15 23.37 -9.94
C GLU A 27 5.51 22.78 -10.34
N ALA A 28 6.33 23.61 -11.01
CA ALA A 28 7.66 23.20 -11.44
C ALA A 28 8.62 22.97 -10.26
N ASN A 29 9.45 21.91 -10.36
CA ASN A 29 10.50 21.56 -9.40
C ASN A 29 10.00 21.36 -7.95
N ARG A 30 8.78 20.84 -7.79
CA ARG A 30 8.21 20.50 -6.48
C ARG A 30 7.98 19.00 -6.35
N THR A 31 8.20 18.50 -5.13
CA THR A 31 7.73 17.18 -4.71
C THR A 31 6.40 17.38 -4.01
N LEU A 32 5.36 16.70 -4.49
CA LEU A 32 4.02 16.78 -3.94
C LEU A 32 3.60 15.39 -3.45
N ASP A 33 3.15 15.32 -2.20
CA ASP A 33 2.60 14.11 -1.63
C ASP A 33 1.11 14.01 -1.97
N VAL A 34 0.68 12.83 -2.41
CA VAL A 34 -0.71 12.54 -2.73
C VAL A 34 -1.07 11.11 -2.32
N GLY A 35 -2.23 10.95 -1.73
CA GLY A 35 -2.83 9.67 -1.43
C GLY A 35 -4.30 9.63 -1.86
N GLY A 36 -4.92 8.47 -1.73
CA GLY A 36 -6.31 8.25 -2.13
C GLY A 36 -7.35 8.85 -1.19
N ALA A 37 -8.61 8.58 -1.52
CA ALA A 37 -9.79 9.15 -0.87
C ALA A 37 -10.01 8.70 0.58
N GLU A 38 -9.34 7.64 1.03
CA GLU A 38 -9.48 7.11 2.38
C GLU A 38 -8.18 6.56 2.95
N THR A 39 -8.01 6.69 4.26
CA THR A 39 -6.90 6.09 4.99
C THR A 39 -7.36 4.85 5.73
N LEU A 40 -6.79 3.71 5.38
CA LEU A 40 -7.13 2.40 5.93
C LEU A 40 -5.89 1.71 6.49
N THR A 41 -6.09 0.77 7.41
CA THR A 41 -5.03 -0.17 7.76
C THR A 41 -4.90 -1.24 6.67
N TYR A 42 -3.72 -1.86 6.54
CA TYR A 42 -3.57 -3.00 5.61
C TYR A 42 -4.52 -4.15 5.95
N GLN A 43 -4.80 -4.37 7.23
CA GLN A 43 -5.81 -5.35 7.64
C GLN A 43 -7.20 -4.99 7.12
N GLN A 44 -7.60 -3.71 7.18
CA GLN A 44 -8.89 -3.27 6.64
C GLN A 44 -8.96 -3.48 5.13
N ILE A 45 -7.91 -3.14 4.38
CA ILE A 45 -7.84 -3.37 2.93
C ILE A 45 -7.99 -4.87 2.61
N ALA A 46 -7.27 -5.74 3.32
CA ALA A 46 -7.38 -7.18 3.12
C ALA A 46 -8.79 -7.71 3.43
N LYS A 47 -9.43 -7.22 4.50
CA LYS A 47 -10.82 -7.57 4.85
C LYS A 47 -11.81 -7.11 3.77
N LEU A 48 -11.63 -5.92 3.22
CA LEU A 48 -12.44 -5.43 2.09
C LEU A 48 -12.30 -6.35 0.88
N ALA A 49 -11.10 -6.84 0.56
CA ALA A 49 -10.93 -7.78 -0.54
C ALA A 49 -11.68 -9.11 -0.30
N PHE A 50 -11.62 -9.66 0.92
CA PHE A 50 -12.38 -10.87 1.28
C PHE A 50 -13.90 -10.65 1.23
N ASP A 51 -14.38 -9.51 1.72
CA ASP A 51 -15.80 -9.11 1.70
C ASP A 51 -16.33 -8.99 0.27
N VAL A 52 -15.56 -8.36 -0.62
CA VAL A 52 -15.94 -8.17 -2.03
C VAL A 52 -15.95 -9.50 -2.79
N LEU A 53 -15.10 -10.45 -2.41
CA LEU A 53 -15.07 -11.82 -2.97
C LEU A 53 -16.10 -12.78 -2.37
N ASP A 54 -16.89 -12.36 -1.37
CA ASP A 54 -17.77 -13.24 -0.57
C ASP A 54 -17.03 -14.47 0.00
N GLN A 55 -15.81 -14.25 0.51
CA GLN A 55 -14.96 -15.29 1.08
C GLN A 55 -14.72 -15.07 2.57
N LYS A 56 -14.64 -16.15 3.33
CA LYS A 56 -14.25 -16.09 4.74
C LYS A 56 -12.85 -15.50 4.86
N GLU A 57 -12.70 -14.49 5.73
CA GLU A 57 -11.41 -13.87 6.03
C GLU A 57 -10.36 -14.92 6.39
N HIS A 58 -9.23 -14.89 5.66
CA HIS A 58 -8.08 -15.74 5.94
C HIS A 58 -6.78 -14.92 5.83
N ILE A 59 -6.43 -14.24 6.93
CA ILE A 59 -5.27 -13.33 7.00
C ILE A 59 -4.19 -13.92 7.92
N THR A 60 -3.05 -14.28 7.34
CA THR A 60 -1.85 -14.73 8.09
C THR A 60 -0.92 -13.55 8.37
N TYR A 61 -0.35 -13.51 9.57
CA TYR A 61 0.58 -12.46 10.02
C TYR A 61 2.01 -13.01 10.08
N ILE A 62 2.96 -12.28 9.49
CA ILE A 62 4.36 -12.66 9.44
C ILE A 62 5.17 -11.68 10.30
N PRO A 63 5.88 -12.16 11.35
CA PRO A 63 6.72 -11.30 12.17
C PRO A 63 7.82 -10.62 11.37
N VAL A 64 8.03 -9.33 11.61
CA VAL A 64 9.04 -8.51 10.89
C VAL A 64 10.46 -9.07 11.08
N GLY A 65 10.80 -9.49 12.30
CA GLY A 65 12.13 -10.03 12.63
C GLY A 65 12.50 -11.29 11.84
N LEU A 66 11.51 -12.08 11.44
CA LEU A 66 11.73 -13.27 10.60
C LEU A 66 12.14 -12.86 9.18
N LEU A 67 11.42 -11.89 8.61
CA LEU A 67 11.69 -11.39 7.26
C LEU A 67 12.99 -10.61 7.18
N SER A 68 13.30 -9.80 8.20
CA SER A 68 14.57 -9.06 8.25
C SER A 68 15.77 -10.02 8.28
N SER A 69 15.68 -11.10 9.05
CA SER A 69 16.73 -12.13 9.10
C SER A 69 16.93 -12.82 7.76
N LEU A 70 15.85 -13.18 7.06
CA LEU A 70 15.91 -13.81 5.74
C LEU A 70 16.49 -12.86 4.67
N SER A 71 16.18 -11.56 4.77
CA SER A 71 16.66 -10.55 3.82
C SER A 71 18.17 -10.36 3.83
N SER A 72 18.84 -10.60 4.98
CA SER A 72 20.30 -10.53 5.08
C SER A 72 21.01 -11.52 4.16
N GLY A 73 20.44 -12.72 3.98
CA GLY A 73 20.94 -13.70 3.03
C GLY A 73 20.74 -13.27 1.57
N LEU A 74 19.58 -12.68 1.25
CA LEU A 74 19.25 -12.21 -0.10
C LEU A 74 20.21 -11.12 -0.61
N LYS A 75 20.77 -10.30 0.28
CA LYS A 75 21.75 -9.25 -0.06
C LYS A 75 22.98 -9.80 -0.81
N LEU A 76 23.36 -11.06 -0.54
CA LEU A 76 24.51 -11.72 -1.16
C LEU A 76 24.20 -12.28 -2.56
N PHE A 77 22.94 -12.63 -2.83
CA PHE A 77 22.54 -13.30 -4.08
C PHE A 77 21.86 -12.36 -5.09
N SER A 78 21.09 -11.38 -4.63
CA SER A 78 20.39 -10.43 -5.51
C SER A 78 20.09 -9.11 -4.79
N LYS A 79 20.80 -8.05 -5.18
CA LYS A 79 20.56 -6.69 -4.69
C LYS A 79 19.17 -6.16 -5.04
N HIS A 80 18.66 -6.54 -6.22
CA HIS A 80 17.33 -6.12 -6.69
C HIS A 80 16.24 -6.69 -5.79
N ASN A 81 16.26 -8.01 -5.55
CA ASN A 81 15.28 -8.67 -4.70
C ASN A 81 15.40 -8.15 -3.26
N TYR A 82 16.61 -7.99 -2.74
CA TYR A 82 16.81 -7.37 -1.43
C TYR A 82 16.12 -6.00 -1.30
N GLY A 83 16.26 -5.13 -2.31
CA GLY A 83 15.61 -3.83 -2.34
C GLY A 83 14.07 -3.92 -2.29
N LEU A 84 13.47 -4.79 -3.11
CA LEU A 84 12.02 -5.01 -3.11
C LEU A 84 11.51 -5.55 -1.76
N TYR A 85 12.21 -6.51 -1.16
CA TYR A 85 11.83 -7.04 0.16
C TYR A 85 11.88 -5.95 1.23
N GLN A 86 12.95 -5.14 1.25
CA GLN A 86 13.07 -4.02 2.20
C GLN A 86 11.98 -2.97 1.98
N PHE A 87 11.63 -2.67 0.72
CA PHE A 87 10.51 -1.78 0.40
C PHE A 87 9.19 -2.30 0.97
N PHE A 88 8.82 -3.56 0.72
CA PHE A 88 7.57 -4.12 1.24
C PHE A 88 7.56 -4.23 2.75
N ILE A 89 8.67 -4.63 3.37
CA ILE A 89 8.78 -4.61 4.84
C ILE A 89 8.50 -3.19 5.34
N ASN A 90 9.18 -2.18 4.80
CA ASN A 90 9.03 -0.79 5.22
C ASN A 90 7.60 -0.26 5.05
N VAL A 91 7.02 -0.43 3.86
CA VAL A 91 5.67 0.02 3.51
C VAL A 91 4.61 -0.64 4.40
N MET A 92 4.78 -1.91 4.74
CA MET A 92 3.83 -2.66 5.56
C MET A 92 4.04 -2.45 7.07
N THR A 93 5.18 -1.91 7.51
CA THR A 93 5.50 -1.72 8.94
C THR A 93 5.49 -0.26 9.40
N HIS A 94 5.26 0.69 8.49
CA HIS A 94 5.15 2.12 8.81
C HIS A 94 3.86 2.70 8.24
N ASN A 95 3.39 3.79 8.84
CA ASN A 95 2.30 4.58 8.24
C ASN A 95 2.84 5.27 6.98
N VAL A 96 2.23 4.98 5.84
CA VAL A 96 2.53 5.57 4.54
C VAL A 96 1.29 6.31 4.06
N THR A 97 1.03 7.44 4.72
CA THR A 97 -0.12 8.29 4.46
C THR A 97 0.30 9.62 3.88
N ALA A 98 -0.45 10.10 2.89
CA ALA A 98 -0.26 11.39 2.23
C ALA A 98 -1.56 12.22 2.30
N PRO A 99 -1.56 13.51 1.89
CA PRO A 99 -2.80 14.28 1.74
C PRO A 99 -3.83 13.53 0.88
N MET A 100 -5.06 13.43 1.38
CA MET A 100 -6.13 12.72 0.67
C MET A 100 -6.57 13.48 -0.57
N TYR A 101 -6.68 12.77 -1.68
CA TYR A 101 -7.16 13.29 -2.95
C TYR A 101 -8.05 12.27 -3.66
N GLY A 102 -8.94 12.78 -4.51
CA GLY A 102 -9.79 11.95 -5.34
C GLY A 102 -11.06 11.50 -4.64
N LYS A 103 -11.73 10.54 -5.26
CA LYS A 103 -13.05 10.07 -4.84
C LYS A 103 -13.17 8.54 -4.83
N HIS A 104 -12.26 7.83 -5.47
CA HIS A 104 -12.34 6.38 -5.60
C HIS A 104 -11.92 5.72 -4.30
N LYS A 105 -12.87 5.01 -3.69
CA LYS A 105 -12.64 4.21 -2.49
C LYS A 105 -12.22 2.80 -2.87
N ILE A 106 -11.44 2.15 -2.01
CA ILE A 106 -10.87 0.82 -2.24
C ILE A 106 -11.96 -0.22 -2.47
N LYS A 107 -13.04 -0.19 -1.68
CA LYS A 107 -14.16 -1.13 -1.80
C LYS A 107 -14.84 -1.02 -3.17
N ASP A 108 -15.09 0.21 -3.62
CA ASP A 108 -15.76 0.47 -4.91
C ASP A 108 -14.87 -0.01 -6.07
N VAL A 109 -13.57 0.30 -6.03
CA VAL A 109 -12.59 -0.18 -7.02
C VAL A 109 -12.51 -1.71 -7.05
N PHE A 110 -12.57 -2.39 -5.89
CA PHE A 110 -12.58 -3.85 -5.87
C PHE A 110 -13.82 -4.44 -6.54
N TYR A 111 -15.02 -3.86 -6.34
CA TYR A 111 -16.23 -4.35 -7.01
C TYR A 111 -16.20 -4.16 -8.52
N GLU A 112 -15.58 -3.08 -9.02
CA GLU A 112 -15.45 -2.84 -10.46
C GLU A 112 -14.55 -3.85 -11.17
N ASN A 113 -13.67 -4.55 -10.43
CA ASN A 113 -12.65 -5.45 -10.97
C ASN A 113 -12.90 -6.93 -10.68
N ILE A 114 -14.11 -7.30 -10.22
CA ILE A 114 -14.55 -8.70 -10.09
C ILE A 114 -15.24 -9.19 -11.36
#